data_AF-A0A1U8HNA7-F1
#
_entry.id   AF-A0A1U8HNA7-F1
#
_cell.length_a   1.000
_cell.length_b   1.000
_cell.length_c   1.000
_cell.angle_alpha   90.00
_cell.angle_beta   90.00
_cell.angle_gamma   90.00
#
_symmetry.space_group_name_H-M   'P 1'
#
loop_
_entity.id
_entity.type
_entity.pdbx_description
1 polymer ?
#
loop_
_entity_poly.entity_id
_entity_poly.type
_entity_poly.pdbx_seq_one_letter_code
_entity_poly.pdbx_strand_id
1 'polypeptide(L)'
;MLAYELIRGYCRRHISPRCALKVDLQKTFDSLHWGFLLSVLRAQWFPKNFLKWIKVCLTTHQFSVFFNGSLVGFFQGRKSIRQADPLSHYLFVLKMDALSGLLDVVAINALFKYHSKRL
;
A
#
# COMPACT_ATOMS: atom_id res chain seq x y z
N MET A 1 -20.84 -2.58 -6.11
CA MET A 1 -21.57 -2.61 -4.83
C MET A 1 -21.06 -1.56 -3.84
N LEU A 2 -19.76 -1.53 -3.50
CA LEU A 2 -19.16 -0.50 -2.62
C LEU A 2 -19.34 0.96 -3.09
N ALA A 3 -19.14 1.25 -4.38
CA ALA A 3 -19.31 2.60 -4.91
C ALA A 3 -20.76 3.11 -4.80
N TYR A 4 -21.74 2.21 -4.94
CA TYR A 4 -23.16 2.55 -4.78
C TYR A 4 -23.48 2.90 -3.33
N GLU A 5 -22.95 2.16 -2.34
CA GLU A 5 -23.14 2.48 -0.93
C GLU A 5 -22.54 3.83 -0.54
N LEU A 6 -21.36 4.15 -1.08
CA LEU A 6 -20.70 5.45 -0.91
C LEU A 6 -21.51 6.63 -1.49
N ILE A 7 -22.17 6.43 -2.63
CA ILE A 7 -22.83 7.51 -3.40
C ILE A 7 -24.32 7.65 -3.06
N ARG A 8 -24.97 6.62 -2.50
CA ARG A 8 -26.41 6.61 -2.20
C ARG A 8 -26.87 7.78 -1.32
N GLY A 9 -25.97 8.33 -0.49
CA GLY A 9 -26.24 9.50 0.36
C GLY A 9 -25.96 10.86 -0.30
N TYR A 10 -25.27 10.92 -1.44
CA TYR A 10 -24.81 12.17 -2.07
C TYR A 10 -25.92 12.95 -2.79
N CYS A 11 -26.98 12.27 -3.25
CA CYS A 11 -28.02 12.88 -4.09
C CYS A 11 -29.23 13.44 -3.29
N ARG A 12 -29.19 13.49 -1.96
CA ARG A 12 -30.32 14.03 -1.17
C ARG A 12 -30.36 15.55 -1.30
N ARG A 13 -31.55 16.11 -1.50
CA ARG A 13 -31.79 17.56 -1.44
C ARG A 13 -31.76 17.97 0.04
N HIS A 14 -31.04 19.04 0.41
CA HIS A 14 -30.75 19.51 1.78
C HIS A 14 -29.61 18.83 2.57
N ILE A 15 -28.47 18.56 1.94
CA ILE A 15 -27.23 18.17 2.65
C ILE A 15 -26.10 19.15 2.36
N SER A 16 -25.18 19.26 3.32
CA SER A 16 -23.92 20.00 3.16
C SER A 16 -23.18 19.55 1.88
N PRO A 17 -22.55 20.46 1.11
CA PRO A 17 -21.69 20.09 -0.02
C PRO A 17 -20.64 19.06 0.38
N ARG A 18 -20.43 18.03 -0.44
CA ARG A 18 -19.48 16.94 -0.22
C ARG A 18 -18.82 16.54 -1.53
N CYS A 19 -17.59 16.01 -1.47
CA CYS A 19 -16.92 15.39 -2.60
C CYS A 19 -16.40 14.01 -2.21
N ALA A 20 -16.50 13.06 -3.13
CA ALA A 20 -15.86 11.75 -3.01
C ALA A 20 -14.59 11.74 -3.86
N LEU A 21 -13.47 11.34 -3.26
CA LEU A 21 -12.21 11.13 -3.97
C LEU A 21 -11.93 9.63 -4.04
N LYS A 22 -11.76 9.12 -5.27
CA LYS A 22 -11.24 7.77 -5.49
C LYS A 22 -9.75 7.86 -5.79
N VAL A 23 -8.93 7.22 -4.97
CA VAL A 23 -7.49 7.10 -5.19
C VAL A 23 -7.18 5.67 -5.60
N ASP A 24 -6.81 5.48 -6.87
CA ASP A 24 -6.32 4.20 -7.37
C ASP A 24 -4.80 4.17 -7.26
N LEU A 25 -4.26 3.16 -6.56
CA LEU A 25 -2.82 2.97 -6.41
C LEU A 25 -2.27 2.13 -7.56
N GLN A 26 -1.40 2.72 -8.37
CA GLN A 26 -0.75 1.99 -9.46
C GLN A 26 0.35 1.06 -8.93
N LYS A 27 0.32 -0.20 -9.38
CA LYS A 27 1.32 -1.24 -9.04
C LYS A 27 1.61 -1.30 -7.53
N THR A 28 0.55 -1.52 -6.75
CA THR A 28 0.60 -1.55 -5.28
C THR A 28 1.71 -2.41 -4.70
N PHE A 29 2.10 -3.50 -5.35
CA PHE A 29 3.18 -4.37 -4.87
C PHE A 29 4.59 -3.90 -5.24
N ASP A 30 4.73 -3.03 -6.25
CA ASP A 30 6.02 -2.53 -6.77
C ASP A 30 6.34 -1.09 -6.33
N SER A 31 5.30 -0.31 -6.02
CA SER A 31 5.41 1.13 -5.74
C SER A 31 5.68 1.44 -4.26
N LEU A 32 5.72 0.42 -3.41
CA LEU A 32 5.64 0.59 -1.96
C LEU A 32 7.01 0.45 -1.27
N HIS A 33 7.44 1.54 -0.61
CA HIS A 33 8.72 1.61 0.09
C HIS A 33 8.83 0.60 1.26
N TRP A 34 9.85 -0.25 1.25
CA TRP A 34 10.09 -1.29 2.28
C TRP A 34 10.33 -0.70 3.67
N GLY A 35 11.00 0.45 3.75
CA GLY A 35 11.24 1.13 5.03
C GLY A 35 9.94 1.56 5.73
N PHE A 36 8.91 1.93 4.97
CA PHE A 36 7.60 2.24 5.54
C PHE A 36 6.94 0.98 6.12
N LEU A 37 6.95 -0.13 5.38
CA LEU A 37 6.37 -1.40 5.83
C LEU A 37 7.03 -1.90 7.14
N LEU A 38 8.37 -1.87 7.20
CA LEU A 38 9.10 -2.26 8.40
C LEU A 38 8.81 -1.33 9.60
N SER A 39 8.55 -0.05 9.34
CA SER A 39 8.18 0.91 10.38
C SER A 39 6.78 0.64 10.92
N VAL A 40 5.82 0.32 10.06
CA VAL A 40 4.46 -0.07 10.44
C VAL A 40 4.47 -1.34 11.29
N LEU A 41 5.15 -2.40 10.83
CA LEU A 41 5.24 -3.65 11.59
C LEU A 41 5.92 -3.46 12.95
N ARG A 42 6.93 -2.58 13.02
CA ARG A 42 7.57 -2.22 14.29
C ARG A 42 6.61 -1.48 15.23
N ALA A 43 5.81 -0.56 14.70
CA ALA A 43 4.81 0.19 15.48
C ALA A 43 3.68 -0.73 16.01
N GLN A 44 3.38 -1.81 15.29
CA GLN A 44 2.46 -2.86 15.73
C GLN A 44 3.10 -3.93 16.64
N TRP A 45 4.29 -3.67 17.17
CA TRP A 45 4.97 -4.52 18.14
C TRP A 45 5.34 -5.93 17.65
N PHE A 46 5.53 -6.11 16.34
CA PHE A 46 6.01 -7.39 15.83
C PHE A 46 7.42 -7.73 16.37
N PRO A 47 7.70 -9.00 16.68
CA PRO A 47 9.01 -9.41 17.20
C PRO A 47 10.17 -9.02 16.27
N LYS A 48 11.31 -8.65 16.85
CA LYS A 48 12.52 -8.27 16.08
C LYS A 48 12.95 -9.37 15.09
N ASN A 49 12.81 -10.64 15.47
CA ASN A 49 13.13 -11.78 14.62
C ASN A 49 12.20 -11.85 13.40
N PHE A 50 10.90 -11.60 13.58
CA PHE A 50 9.94 -11.54 12.49
C PHE A 50 10.27 -10.40 11.51
N LEU A 51 10.56 -9.20 12.04
CA LEU A 51 10.98 -8.07 11.21
C LEU A 51 12.25 -8.38 10.40
N LYS A 52 13.19 -9.14 10.98
CA LYS A 52 14.40 -9.59 10.28
C LYS A 52 14.07 -10.55 9.13
N TRP A 53 13.17 -11.51 9.36
CA TRP A 53 12.72 -12.42 8.29
C TRP A 53 12.03 -11.67 7.16
N ILE A 54 11.08 -10.78 7.47
CA ILE A 54 10.41 -9.95 6.46
C ILE A 54 11.44 -9.12 5.68
N LYS A 55 12.40 -8.48 6.36
CA LYS A 55 13.45 -7.71 5.70
C LYS A 55 14.28 -8.58 4.75
N VAL A 56 14.67 -9.77 5.19
CA VAL A 56 15.43 -10.72 4.35
C VAL A 56 14.59 -11.07 3.13
N CYS A 57 13.35 -11.54 3.31
CA CYS A 57 12.42 -11.86 2.21
C CYS A 57 12.40 -10.72 1.19
N LEU A 58 12.09 -9.49 1.62
CA LEU A 58 12.00 -8.32 0.72
C LEU A 58 13.29 -8.07 -0.08
N THR A 59 14.47 -8.25 0.54
CA THR A 59 15.77 -7.91 -0.07
C THR A 59 16.41 -9.02 -0.89
N THR A 60 16.12 -10.29 -0.62
CA THR A 60 16.80 -11.43 -1.25
C THR A 60 16.04 -12.03 -2.43
N HIS A 61 14.90 -11.46 -2.81
CA HIS A 61 14.14 -11.96 -3.95
C HIS A 61 14.93 -11.84 -5.27
N GLN A 62 15.23 -13.01 -5.85
CA GLN A 62 15.76 -13.14 -7.20
C GLN A 62 14.65 -13.60 -8.15
N PHE A 63 14.71 -13.07 -9.37
CA PHE A 63 13.86 -13.41 -10.49
C PHE A 63 14.71 -14.05 -11.59
N SER A 64 14.13 -14.98 -12.32
CA SER A 64 14.70 -15.58 -13.52
C SER A 64 13.67 -15.55 -14.64
N VAL A 65 14.13 -15.47 -15.89
CA VAL A 65 13.23 -15.45 -17.05
C VAL A 65 13.01 -16.90 -17.51
N PHE A 66 11.76 -17.35 -17.56
CA PHE A 66 11.44 -18.64 -18.16
C PHE A 66 11.32 -18.48 -19.68
N PHE A 67 12.24 -19.09 -20.43
CA PHE A 67 12.29 -19.02 -21.89
C PHE A 67 12.56 -20.40 -22.48
N ASN A 68 11.72 -20.82 -23.43
CA ASN A 68 11.82 -22.10 -24.14
C ASN A 68 12.02 -23.33 -23.22
N GLY A 69 11.25 -23.42 -22.13
CA GLY A 69 11.31 -24.57 -21.22
C GLY A 69 12.45 -24.53 -20.20
N SER A 70 13.27 -23.47 -20.20
CA SER A 70 14.41 -23.31 -19.29
C SER A 70 14.38 -21.97 -18.56
N LEU A 71 14.93 -21.93 -17.34
CA LEU A 71 15.13 -20.68 -16.60
C LEU A 71 16.47 -20.07 -17.03
N VAL A 72 16.44 -18.83 -17.50
CA VAL A 72 17.60 -18.11 -18.03
C VAL A 72 17.84 -16.84 -17.21
N GLY A 73 19.06 -16.72 -16.69
CA GLY A 73 19.53 -15.55 -15.96
C GLY A 73 18.90 -15.38 -14.57
N PHE A 74 19.61 -14.70 -13.68
CA PHE A 74 19.08 -14.27 -12.38
C PHE A 74 19.29 -12.77 -12.22
N PHE A 75 18.24 -12.06 -11.84
CA PHE A 75 18.29 -10.64 -11.53
C PHE A 75 17.61 -10.36 -10.20
N GLN A 76 18.18 -9.46 -9.42
CA GLN A 76 17.60 -9.06 -8.13
C GLN A 76 16.41 -8.13 -8.33
N GLY A 77 15.34 -8.39 -7.59
CA GLY A 77 14.22 -7.47 -7.45
C GLY A 77 14.61 -6.21 -6.70
N ARG A 78 14.54 -5.05 -7.35
CA ARG A 78 14.87 -3.77 -6.67
C ARG A 78 13.74 -3.18 -5.84
N LYS A 79 12.46 -3.45 -6.18
CA LYS A 79 11.31 -2.73 -5.60
C LYS A 79 10.00 -3.51 -5.43
N SER A 80 9.94 -4.79 -5.78
CA SER A 80 8.68 -5.54 -5.76
C SER A 80 8.59 -6.56 -4.64
N ILE A 81 7.40 -6.68 -4.06
CA ILE A 81 6.99 -7.90 -3.34
C ILE A 81 6.49 -8.89 -4.40
N ARG A 82 6.85 -10.18 -4.29
CA ARG A 82 6.41 -11.20 -5.27
C ARG A 82 4.88 -11.20 -5.39
N GLN A 83 4.36 -10.90 -6.58
CA GLN A 83 2.97 -11.20 -6.93
C GLN A 83 2.80 -12.72 -6.82
N ALA A 84 1.76 -13.17 -6.10
CA ALA A 84 1.45 -14.57 -5.75
C ALA A 84 2.11 -15.18 -4.50
N ASP A 85 2.80 -14.40 -3.67
CA ASP A 85 3.16 -14.84 -2.31
C ASP A 85 1.99 -14.57 -1.33
N PRO A 86 1.45 -15.56 -0.60
CA PRO A 86 0.40 -15.33 0.41
C PRO A 86 0.79 -14.24 1.42
N LEU A 87 2.07 -14.14 1.78
CA LEU A 87 2.58 -13.15 2.71
C LEU A 87 2.45 -11.72 2.17
N SER A 88 2.61 -11.55 0.84
CA SER A 88 2.50 -10.24 0.19
C SER A 88 1.14 -9.58 0.41
N HIS A 89 0.08 -10.38 0.40
CA HIS A 89 -1.29 -9.89 0.56
C HIS A 89 -1.53 -9.40 1.99
N TYR A 90 -1.10 -10.17 3.00
CA TYR A 90 -1.20 -9.76 4.40
C TYR A 90 -0.40 -8.50 4.70
N LEU A 91 0.85 -8.43 4.20
CA LEU A 91 1.69 -7.25 4.36
C LEU A 91 1.07 -6.02 3.68
N PHE A 92 0.39 -6.20 2.56
CA PHE A 92 -0.36 -5.12 1.90
C PHE A 92 -1.53 -4.63 2.75
N VAL A 93 -2.35 -5.55 3.28
CA VAL A 93 -3.50 -5.19 4.13
C VAL A 93 -3.05 -4.42 5.38
N LEU A 94 -2.07 -4.94 6.14
CA LEU A 94 -1.54 -4.28 7.33
C LEU A 94 -1.03 -2.87 7.03
N LYS A 95 -0.44 -2.71 5.85
CA LYS A 95 0.08 -1.42 5.42
C LYS A 95 -1.03 -0.43 5.05
N MET A 96 -2.07 -0.89 4.35
CA MET A 96 -3.21 -0.05 3.98
C MET A 96 -4.01 0.38 5.21
N ASP A 97 -4.12 -0.49 6.21
CA ASP A 97 -4.74 -0.17 7.50
C ASP A 97 -3.98 0.96 8.21
N ALA A 98 -2.65 0.86 8.30
CA ALA A 98 -1.81 1.92 8.86
C ALA A 98 -1.87 3.23 8.05
N LEU A 99 -1.97 3.15 6.73
CA LEU A 99 -2.16 4.33 5.87
C LEU A 99 -3.52 4.99 6.14
N SER A 100 -4.58 4.19 6.28
CA SER A 100 -5.92 4.68 6.63
C SER A 100 -5.90 5.45 7.95
N GLY A 101 -5.31 4.85 9.00
CA GLY A 101 -5.18 5.51 10.29
C GLY A 101 -4.38 6.82 10.23
N LEU A 102 -3.32 6.87 9.42
CA LEU A 102 -2.57 8.11 9.21
C LEU A 102 -3.42 9.19 8.52
N LEU A 103 -4.22 8.81 7.52
CA LEU A 103 -5.13 9.73 6.84
C LEU A 103 -6.22 10.25 7.79
N ASP A 104 -6.74 9.40 8.67
CA ASP A 104 -7.74 9.79 9.68
C ASP A 104 -7.16 10.81 10.67
N VAL A 105 -5.93 10.59 11.15
CA VAL A 105 -5.23 11.55 12.02
C VAL A 105 -5.03 12.90 11.33
N VAL A 106 -4.62 12.89 10.06
CA VAL A 106 -4.43 14.12 9.27
C VAL A 106 -5.77 14.82 9.03
N ALA A 107 -6.86 14.07 8.81
CA ALA A 107 -8.21 14.59 8.64
C ALA A 107 -8.71 15.30 9.90
N ILE A 108 -8.59 14.64 11.06
CA ILE A 108 -9.04 15.17 12.36
C ILE A 108 -8.30 16.44 12.72
N ASN A 109 -6.97 16.47 12.50
CA ASN A 109 -6.15 17.63 12.82
C ASN A 109 -6.22 18.75 11.75
N ALA A 110 -7.11 18.63 10.75
CA ALA A 110 -7.26 19.57 9.64
C ALA A 110 -5.91 19.91 8.95
N LEU A 111 -5.00 18.93 8.88
CA LEU A 111 -3.66 19.10 8.33
C LEU A 111 -3.64 19.00 6.79
N PHE A 112 -4.75 18.61 6.17
CA PHE A 112 -4.90 18.68 4.71
C PHE A 112 -4.91 20.14 4.26
N LYS A 113 -3.86 20.53 3.55
CA LYS A 113 -3.77 21.84 2.89
C LYS A 113 -4.02 21.68 1.40
N TYR A 114 -4.59 22.71 0.79
CA TYR A 114 -4.68 22.78 -0.67
C TYR A 114 -3.28 22.69 -1.27
N HIS A 115 -3.12 21.83 -2.28
CA HIS A 115 -1.89 21.80 -3.06
C HIS A 115 -1.74 23.14 -3.77
N SER A 116 -0.71 23.91 -3.44
CA SER A 116 -0.45 25.19 -4.12
C SER A 116 -0.17 24.90 -5.59
N LYS A 117 -0.97 25.47 -6.50
CA LYS A 117 -0.65 25.42 -7.93
C LYS A 117 0.74 26.04 -8.11
N ARG A 118 1.72 25.25 -8.55
CA ARG A 118 2.88 25.84 -9.23
C ARG A 118 2.36 26.43 -10.52
N LEU A 119 2.47 27.76 -10.64
CA LEU A 119 2.43 28.48 -11.92
C LEU A 119 3.48 27.90 -12.86
#